data_AF-A0A939XL61-F1
#
_entry.id   AF-A0A939XL61-F1
#
_cell.length_a   1.000
_cell.length_b   1.000
_cell.length_c   1.000
_cell.angle_alpha   90.00
_cell.angle_beta   90.00
_cell.angle_gamma   90.00
#
_symmetry.space_group_name_H-M   'P 1'
#
loop_
_entity.id
_entity.type
_entity.pdbx_description
1 polymer ?
#
loop_
_entity_poly.entity_id
_entity_poly.type
_entity_poly.pdbx_seq_one_letter_code
_entity_poly.pdbx_strand_id
1 'polypeptide(L)'
;MQLKAGYFTNGIETLKTSDAMADKVDALLEQLSYFEVDTDIALLETCDDAAVALVHNIVSRGAPTYASQFVEDILSTTIGKTLKRIADNGTIYRDIQKQEVKDMVFRALHIIDPRIKATMEERPEGDPKAEMLYDYISGGAVLSQGDYIWQLADTHRKYSDIFKYSKNFRRHIDILAQDFAFINDDCDLSFSAPYSSNTADSVAFLFDTTSTASSDNNDYITEDKITELLKSINVAGRVIVKKSDNPYERTEELANFTQNSYFDIVRDNYNSPLYKTEDGIEALQIALTPLAIARIQKIVLEAINSGALSLDARSWHIGVIERDVPCAFLAFEDLKQYFNKLFILENNGRRFPLVKLEIFHTEEFANTELNLLYQGSREDVSEFNPLTAYDLLIDISVLRRKTALDTPPRTIAAKYAVIRSAQSPSADTHLMFNAYMHYDINLDGSDADDEEADDDDADDDSQAYNEQEEALLFFLKNIFAKNAFMEGQAATIAQLLNGNNVLHISAPGTGKSLIMLYAAMMKPAYSFILPPTIAVMKTQFQALRRCKIDIDYYINPVLQNSYDRTM
;
A
#
# COMPACT_ATOMS: atom_id res chain seq x y z
N MET A 1 5.12 -13.97 2.27
CA MET A 1 6.05 -12.82 2.18
C MET A 1 5.27 -11.54 2.40
N GLN A 2 5.88 -10.47 2.92
CA GLN A 2 5.20 -9.19 3.11
C GLN A 2 5.65 -8.17 2.07
N LEU A 3 4.69 -7.45 1.48
CA LEU A 3 4.90 -6.37 0.52
C LEU A 3 4.25 -5.07 1.01
N LYS A 4 4.62 -3.94 0.39
CA LYS A 4 4.15 -2.60 0.73
C LYS A 4 3.54 -1.90 -0.49
N ALA A 5 2.23 -1.65 -0.46
CA ALA A 5 1.48 -0.85 -1.41
C ALA A 5 0.09 -0.52 -0.82
N GLY A 6 -0.34 0.72 -0.93
CA GLY A 6 -1.65 1.13 -0.42
C GLY A 6 -2.11 2.47 -0.98
N TYR A 7 -3.14 2.43 -1.82
CA TYR A 7 -3.85 3.63 -2.23
C TYR A 7 -4.91 4.01 -1.21
N PHE A 8 -5.15 5.32 -1.13
CA PHE A 8 -6.19 5.90 -0.29
C PHE A 8 -6.88 7.03 -1.03
N THR A 9 -8.17 7.22 -0.77
CA THR A 9 -8.88 8.35 -1.32
C THR A 9 -8.45 9.65 -0.63
N ASN A 10 -8.40 10.76 -1.36
CA ASN A 10 -8.18 12.10 -0.82
C ASN A 10 -9.19 12.43 0.29
N GLY A 11 -10.39 11.86 0.20
CA GLY A 11 -11.46 12.03 1.20
C GLY A 11 -11.05 11.58 2.60
N ILE A 12 -10.14 10.62 2.74
CA ILE A 12 -9.64 10.16 4.03
C ILE A 12 -8.90 11.27 4.79
N GLU A 13 -8.28 12.23 4.10
CA GLU A 13 -7.63 13.38 4.76
C GLU A 13 -8.65 14.25 5.52
N THR A 14 -9.93 14.23 5.13
CA THR A 14 -10.98 15.01 5.81
C THR A 14 -11.37 14.44 7.18
N LEU A 15 -10.92 13.23 7.52
CA LEU A 15 -11.09 12.62 8.85
C LEU A 15 -10.15 13.26 9.87
N LYS A 16 -9.07 13.90 9.43
CA LYS A 16 -8.03 14.50 10.27
C LYS A 16 -8.45 15.86 10.84
N THR A 17 -9.48 15.85 11.67
CA THR A 17 -10.10 17.05 12.26
C THR A 17 -9.27 17.69 13.38
N SER A 18 -8.28 16.96 13.91
CA SER A 18 -7.34 17.41 14.94
C SER A 18 -6.02 16.63 14.80
N ASP A 19 -4.93 17.11 15.39
CA ASP A 19 -3.63 16.42 15.36
C ASP A 19 -3.73 14.99 15.92
N ALA A 20 -4.45 14.81 17.03
CA ALA A 20 -4.67 13.49 17.62
C ALA A 20 -5.43 12.53 16.68
N MET A 21 -6.38 13.05 15.88
CA MET A 21 -7.08 12.24 14.89
C MET A 21 -6.21 11.98 13.65
N ALA A 22 -5.37 12.95 13.27
CA ALA A 22 -4.40 12.79 12.20
C ALA A 22 -3.44 11.63 12.50
N ASP A 23 -2.90 11.57 13.72
CA ASP A 23 -2.00 10.50 14.17
C ASP A 23 -2.68 9.12 14.09
N LYS A 24 -3.95 9.01 14.53
CA LYS A 24 -4.71 7.75 14.45
C LYS A 24 -4.94 7.31 13.01
N VAL A 25 -5.38 8.24 12.16
CA VAL A 25 -5.63 7.96 10.75
C VAL A 25 -4.32 7.54 10.08
N ASP A 26 -3.26 8.34 10.19
CA ASP A 26 -1.97 8.05 9.56
C ASP A 26 -1.38 6.71 10.02
N ALA A 27 -1.49 6.37 11.32
CA ALA A 27 -1.05 5.07 11.82
C ALA A 27 -1.84 3.89 11.22
N LEU A 28 -3.16 4.03 11.06
CA LEU A 28 -3.99 3.03 10.39
C LEU A 28 -3.62 2.90 8.90
N LEU A 29 -3.47 4.01 8.19
CA LEU A 29 -3.11 3.99 6.77
C LEU A 29 -1.71 3.41 6.55
N GLU A 30 -0.76 3.72 7.42
CA GLU A 30 0.56 3.10 7.39
C GLU A 30 0.43 1.58 7.56
N GLN A 31 -0.24 1.08 8.60
CA GLN A 31 -0.42 -0.36 8.81
C GLN A 31 -1.10 -1.04 7.61
N LEU A 32 -2.19 -0.45 7.10
CA LEU A 32 -2.97 -1.01 5.99
C LEU A 32 -2.23 -1.02 4.65
N SER A 33 -1.15 -0.24 4.52
CA SER A 33 -0.29 -0.26 3.34
C SER A 33 0.59 -1.51 3.25
N TYR A 34 0.65 -2.33 4.32
CA TYR A 34 1.38 -3.59 4.33
C TYR A 34 0.42 -4.76 4.17
N PHE A 35 0.83 -5.73 3.37
CA PHE A 35 0.05 -6.90 3.06
C PHE A 35 0.93 -8.11 2.87
N GLU A 36 0.38 -9.28 3.12
CA GLU A 36 1.05 -10.55 2.97
C GLU A 36 0.53 -11.29 1.75
N VAL A 37 1.48 -11.98 1.11
CA VAL A 37 1.29 -12.67 -0.14
C VAL A 37 1.84 -14.08 0.01
N ASP A 38 0.98 -15.04 -0.30
CA ASP A 38 1.33 -16.45 -0.52
C ASP A 38 1.19 -16.73 -2.02
N THR A 39 2.29 -17.01 -2.69
CA THR A 39 2.37 -17.07 -4.15
C THR A 39 3.52 -17.97 -4.59
N ASP A 40 3.37 -18.56 -5.78
CA ASP A 40 4.42 -19.27 -6.50
C ASP A 40 5.09 -18.41 -7.60
N ILE A 41 4.80 -17.11 -7.62
CA ILE A 41 5.48 -16.11 -8.45
C ILE A 41 6.84 -15.81 -7.83
N ALA A 42 7.90 -15.78 -8.65
CA ALA A 42 9.22 -15.36 -8.20
C ALA A 42 9.24 -13.84 -8.00
N LEU A 43 9.49 -13.36 -6.79
CA LEU A 43 9.62 -11.92 -6.52
C LEU A 43 11.10 -11.53 -6.70
N LEU A 44 11.40 -10.86 -7.82
CA LEU A 44 12.76 -10.50 -8.21
C LEU A 44 13.13 -9.12 -7.67
N GLU A 45 14.42 -8.91 -7.35
CA GLU A 45 14.92 -7.60 -6.89
C GLU A 45 15.23 -6.62 -8.03
N THR A 46 15.35 -7.14 -9.25
CA THR A 46 15.70 -6.38 -10.44
C THR A 46 14.55 -6.41 -11.45
N CYS A 47 14.50 -5.39 -12.32
CA CYS A 47 13.49 -5.30 -13.37
C CYS A 47 14.13 -4.86 -14.69
N ASP A 48 14.07 -5.74 -15.69
CA ASP A 48 14.68 -5.50 -17.00
C ASP A 48 13.86 -4.53 -17.87
N ASP A 49 12.55 -4.48 -17.66
CA ASP A 49 11.63 -3.59 -18.39
C ASP A 49 11.46 -2.25 -17.65
N ALA A 50 11.96 -1.17 -18.25
CA ALA A 50 11.89 0.16 -17.64
C ALA A 50 10.46 0.65 -17.40
N ALA A 51 9.50 0.27 -18.24
CA ALA A 51 8.10 0.64 -18.06
C ALA A 51 7.51 -0.04 -16.83
N VAL A 52 7.78 -1.34 -16.67
CA VAL A 52 7.35 -2.11 -15.50
C VAL A 52 7.98 -1.55 -14.22
N ALA A 53 9.28 -1.24 -14.25
CA ALA A 53 9.98 -0.62 -13.12
C ALA A 53 9.37 0.74 -12.74
N LEU A 54 9.06 1.58 -13.72
CA LEU A 54 8.45 2.90 -13.47
C LEU A 54 7.07 2.75 -12.83
N VAL A 55 6.18 1.95 -13.42
CA VAL A 55 4.82 1.78 -12.92
C VAL A 55 4.83 1.14 -11.52
N HIS A 56 5.74 0.20 -11.26
CA HIS A 56 5.97 -0.37 -9.93
C HIS A 56 6.35 0.68 -8.89
N ASN A 57 7.28 1.56 -9.22
CA ASN A 57 7.67 2.65 -8.34
C ASN A 57 6.52 3.65 -8.12
N ILE A 58 5.69 3.93 -9.14
CA ILE A 58 4.51 4.80 -9.01
C ILE A 58 3.48 4.18 -8.07
N VAL A 59 3.18 2.89 -8.19
CA VAL A 59 2.24 2.16 -7.31
C VAL A 59 2.75 2.14 -5.86
N SER A 60 4.06 2.05 -5.67
CA SER A 60 4.73 2.02 -4.35
C SER A 60 5.35 3.37 -3.93
N ARG A 61 4.96 4.50 -4.54
CA ARG A 61 5.63 5.80 -4.34
C ARG A 61 5.49 6.38 -2.92
N GLY A 62 4.50 5.88 -2.20
CA GLY A 62 4.22 6.18 -0.82
C GLY A 62 3.40 5.06 -0.21
N ALA A 63 3.55 4.86 1.09
CA ALA A 63 2.74 3.92 1.83
C ALA A 63 2.39 4.55 3.18
N PRO A 64 1.30 5.33 3.22
CA PRO A 64 0.24 5.43 2.20
C PRO A 64 0.55 6.31 0.98
N THR A 65 -0.12 6.07 -0.17
CA THR A 65 -0.18 7.02 -1.31
C THR A 65 -1.61 7.24 -1.81
N TYR A 66 -1.85 8.26 -2.65
CA TYR A 66 -3.18 8.52 -3.19
C TYR A 66 -3.53 7.60 -4.36
N ALA A 67 -4.81 7.23 -4.43
CA ALA A 67 -5.37 6.56 -5.60
C ALA A 67 -5.25 7.43 -6.86
N SER A 68 -5.30 6.79 -8.04
CA SER A 68 -5.35 7.52 -9.30
C SER A 68 -6.62 8.37 -9.38
N GLN A 69 -6.58 9.43 -10.19
CA GLN A 69 -7.77 10.23 -10.47
C GLN A 69 -8.88 9.39 -11.10
N PHE A 70 -8.55 8.34 -11.85
CA PHE A 70 -9.54 7.41 -12.38
C PHE A 70 -10.30 6.69 -11.26
N VAL A 71 -9.59 6.09 -10.29
CA VAL A 71 -10.22 5.39 -9.16
C VAL A 71 -11.03 6.37 -8.28
N GLU A 72 -10.47 7.55 -8.01
CA GLU A 72 -11.13 8.65 -7.30
C GLU A 72 -12.44 9.09 -7.97
N ASP A 73 -12.44 9.25 -9.29
CA ASP A 73 -13.59 9.69 -10.08
C ASP A 73 -14.69 8.62 -10.09
N ILE A 74 -14.31 7.34 -10.24
CA ILE A 74 -15.24 6.22 -10.18
C ILE A 74 -15.89 6.12 -8.80
N LEU A 75 -15.09 6.07 -7.72
CA LEU A 75 -15.63 5.98 -6.35
C LEU A 75 -16.54 7.17 -6.03
N SER A 76 -16.14 8.37 -6.42
CA SER A 76 -16.92 9.59 -6.16
C SER A 76 -18.23 9.62 -6.93
N THR A 77 -18.27 9.10 -8.15
CA THR A 77 -19.46 9.13 -9.02
C THR A 77 -20.43 8.02 -8.66
N THR A 78 -19.91 6.84 -8.34
CA THR A 78 -20.70 5.69 -7.94
C THR A 78 -21.28 5.91 -6.53
N ILE A 79 -20.43 6.07 -5.52
CA ILE A 79 -20.87 6.12 -4.11
C ILE A 79 -21.53 7.47 -3.75
N GLY A 80 -21.15 8.56 -4.42
CA GLY A 80 -21.80 9.87 -4.25
C GLY A 80 -21.61 10.55 -2.88
N LYS A 81 -20.67 10.09 -2.04
CA LYS A 81 -20.40 10.66 -0.70
C LYS A 81 -19.20 11.61 -0.63
N THR A 82 -18.49 11.80 -1.75
CA THR A 82 -17.35 12.73 -1.87
C THR A 82 -17.63 13.82 -2.89
N LEU A 83 -17.12 15.04 -2.65
CA LEU A 83 -17.26 16.17 -3.57
C LEU A 83 -15.92 16.59 -4.16
N LYS A 84 -15.88 16.74 -5.50
CA LYS A 84 -14.71 17.28 -6.21
C LYS A 84 -14.51 18.76 -5.88
N ARG A 85 -13.29 19.13 -5.50
CA ARG A 85 -12.87 20.53 -5.30
C ARG A 85 -11.51 20.74 -5.96
N ILE A 86 -11.33 21.87 -6.64
CA ILE A 86 -10.03 22.28 -7.21
C ILE A 86 -9.57 23.51 -6.44
N ALA A 87 -8.39 23.44 -5.83
CA ALA A 87 -7.79 24.58 -5.15
C ALA A 87 -7.14 25.57 -6.14
N ASP A 88 -6.89 26.80 -5.71
CA ASP A 88 -6.31 27.87 -6.54
C ASP A 88 -4.96 27.49 -7.19
N ASN A 89 -4.22 26.61 -6.54
CA ASN A 89 -2.94 26.09 -7.04
C ASN A 89 -3.11 24.91 -8.02
N GLY A 90 -4.33 24.63 -8.48
CA GLY A 90 -4.69 23.56 -9.40
C GLY A 90 -4.73 22.16 -8.78
N THR A 91 -4.60 22.01 -7.45
CA THR A 91 -4.69 20.70 -6.80
C THR A 91 -6.13 20.21 -6.71
N ILE A 92 -6.36 18.95 -7.11
CA ILE A 92 -7.66 18.29 -7.08
C ILE A 92 -7.84 17.56 -5.74
N TYR A 93 -9.00 17.74 -5.12
CA TYR A 93 -9.42 17.07 -3.88
C TYR A 93 -10.80 16.44 -4.05
N ARG A 94 -11.08 15.40 -3.25
CA ARG A 94 -12.38 14.75 -3.14
C ARG A 94 -12.79 14.63 -1.68
N ASP A 95 -13.51 15.63 -1.19
CA ASP A 95 -13.73 15.81 0.24
C ASP A 95 -15.00 15.06 0.71
N ILE A 96 -14.92 14.27 1.79
CA ILE A 96 -16.10 13.72 2.49
C ILE A 96 -16.72 14.84 3.32
N GLN A 97 -17.99 15.17 3.07
CA GLN A 97 -18.65 16.31 3.71
C GLN A 97 -19.36 15.95 5.02
N LYS A 98 -20.09 14.84 5.04
CA LYS A 98 -20.97 14.45 6.16
C LYS A 98 -20.17 13.77 7.27
N GLN A 99 -20.41 14.15 8.51
CA GLN A 99 -19.69 13.59 9.66
C GLN A 99 -20.02 12.10 9.84
N GLU A 100 -21.26 11.68 9.57
CA GLU A 100 -21.67 10.27 9.69
C GLU A 100 -20.86 9.38 8.75
N VAL A 101 -20.60 9.85 7.52
CA VAL A 101 -19.77 9.14 6.55
C VAL A 101 -18.32 9.08 7.02
N LYS A 102 -17.77 10.17 7.58
CA LYS A 102 -16.40 10.17 8.13
C LYS A 102 -16.25 9.16 9.26
N ASP A 103 -17.23 9.08 10.16
CA ASP A 103 -17.21 8.14 11.28
C ASP A 103 -17.26 6.69 10.78
N MET A 104 -18.08 6.40 9.76
CA MET A 104 -18.15 5.07 9.16
C MET A 104 -16.88 4.70 8.38
N VAL A 105 -16.27 5.64 7.64
CA VAL A 105 -14.99 5.41 6.96
C VAL A 105 -13.87 5.19 7.97
N PHE A 106 -13.83 5.96 9.06
CA PHE A 106 -12.87 5.74 10.15
C PHE A 106 -13.05 4.34 10.77
N ARG A 107 -14.30 3.93 11.00
CA ARG A 107 -14.64 2.58 11.46
C ARG A 107 -14.20 1.50 10.45
N ALA A 108 -14.31 1.74 9.15
CA ALA A 108 -13.92 0.80 8.09
C ALA A 108 -12.40 0.56 8.02
N LEU A 109 -11.57 1.52 8.44
CA LEU A 109 -10.12 1.34 8.53
C LEU A 109 -9.69 0.33 9.62
N HIS A 110 -10.60 -0.03 10.54
CA HIS A 110 -10.36 -1.02 11.59
C HIS A 110 -10.72 -2.42 11.10
N ILE A 111 -9.91 -2.92 10.18
CA ILE A 111 -10.18 -4.17 9.47
C ILE A 111 -10.25 -5.38 10.42
N ILE A 112 -11.22 -6.24 10.18
CA ILE A 112 -11.40 -7.56 10.79
C ILE A 112 -12.39 -8.33 9.91
N ASP A 113 -12.24 -9.65 9.77
CA ASP A 113 -13.20 -10.47 9.02
C ASP A 113 -14.10 -11.26 9.99
N PRO A 114 -15.37 -10.84 10.19
CA PRO A 114 -16.28 -11.47 11.14
C PRO A 114 -16.70 -12.89 10.76
N ARG A 115 -16.47 -13.30 9.51
CA ARG A 115 -16.82 -14.62 8.98
C ARG A 115 -15.83 -15.69 9.41
N ILE A 116 -14.60 -15.30 9.78
CA ILE A 116 -13.55 -16.23 10.21
C ILE A 116 -13.68 -16.45 11.72
N LYS A 117 -14.12 -17.65 12.11
CA LYS A 117 -14.31 -18.05 13.52
C LYS A 117 -13.12 -18.88 14.00
N ALA A 118 -12.84 -18.87 15.31
CA ALA A 118 -11.90 -19.83 15.91
C ALA A 118 -12.54 -21.22 16.01
N THR A 119 -12.69 -21.91 14.88
CA THR A 119 -13.13 -23.32 14.85
C THR A 119 -11.97 -24.16 14.35
N MET A 120 -11.25 -24.82 15.26
CA MET A 120 -10.20 -25.77 14.91
C MET A 120 -10.55 -27.13 15.49
N GLU A 121 -10.84 -28.09 14.61
CA GLU A 121 -11.15 -29.46 15.01
C GLU A 121 -9.87 -30.27 15.25
N GLU A 122 -8.79 -29.97 14.54
CA GLU A 122 -7.51 -30.69 14.59
C GLU A 122 -6.33 -29.71 14.75
N ARG A 123 -5.32 -30.13 15.54
CA ARG A 123 -4.06 -29.39 15.71
C ARG A 123 -3.25 -29.49 14.40
N PRO A 124 -2.82 -28.38 13.80
CA PRO A 124 -1.93 -28.42 12.63
C PRO A 124 -0.62 -29.13 13.01
N GLU A 125 0.01 -29.83 12.06
CA GLU A 125 1.29 -30.49 12.26
C GLU A 125 2.32 -29.98 11.25
N GLY A 126 3.56 -29.77 11.70
CA GLY A 126 4.71 -29.51 10.83
C GLY A 126 4.97 -28.04 10.49
N ASP A 127 4.13 -27.12 10.96
CA ASP A 127 4.41 -25.68 11.01
C ASP A 127 4.40 -25.21 12.47
N PRO A 128 5.57 -24.90 13.05
CA PRO A 128 5.68 -24.42 14.43
C PRO A 128 4.84 -23.16 14.71
N LYS A 129 4.69 -22.26 13.71
CA LYS A 129 3.88 -21.04 13.87
C LYS A 129 2.40 -21.39 14.02
N ALA A 130 1.93 -22.33 13.20
CA ALA A 130 0.55 -22.80 13.19
C ALA A 130 0.23 -23.61 14.47
N GLU A 131 1.12 -24.52 14.86
CA GLU A 131 1.01 -25.31 16.09
C GLU A 131 0.90 -24.43 17.33
N MET A 132 1.78 -23.44 17.41
CA MET A 132 1.80 -22.51 18.54
C MET A 132 0.54 -21.63 18.57
N LEU A 133 0.12 -21.06 17.44
CA LEU A 133 -1.13 -20.30 17.38
C LEU A 133 -2.33 -21.15 17.80
N TYR A 134 -2.39 -22.40 17.34
CA TYR A 134 -3.41 -23.37 17.74
C TYR A 134 -3.40 -23.61 19.25
N ASP A 135 -2.23 -23.81 19.85
CA ASP A 135 -2.09 -24.08 21.30
C ASP A 135 -2.57 -22.88 22.13
N TYR A 136 -2.29 -21.65 21.71
CA TYR A 136 -2.80 -20.43 22.35
C TYR A 136 -4.32 -20.26 22.22
N ILE A 137 -4.88 -20.57 21.06
CA ILE A 137 -6.33 -20.50 20.82
C ILE A 137 -7.04 -21.58 21.64
N SER A 138 -6.58 -22.82 21.55
CA SER A 138 -7.14 -23.99 22.23
C SER A 138 -7.03 -23.90 23.74
N GLY A 139 -6.01 -23.22 24.24
CA GLY A 139 -5.87 -22.90 25.66
C GLY A 139 -6.85 -21.84 26.17
N GLY A 140 -7.65 -21.22 25.31
CA GLY A 140 -8.71 -20.29 25.72
C GLY A 140 -8.23 -18.95 26.28
N ALA A 141 -6.92 -18.76 26.52
CA ALA A 141 -6.36 -17.51 27.03
C ALA A 141 -6.53 -16.35 26.04
N VAL A 142 -6.40 -16.64 24.75
CA VAL A 142 -6.66 -15.69 23.66
C VAL A 142 -8.17 -15.46 23.55
N LEU A 143 -8.96 -16.53 23.48
CA LEU A 143 -10.42 -16.44 23.27
C LEU A 143 -11.18 -15.80 24.44
N SER A 144 -10.61 -15.74 25.65
CA SER A 144 -11.25 -15.08 26.79
C SER A 144 -11.50 -13.58 26.56
N GLN A 145 -10.79 -12.95 25.61
CA GLN A 145 -10.99 -11.54 25.23
C GLN A 145 -12.02 -11.35 24.10
N GLY A 146 -12.55 -12.44 23.58
CA GLY A 146 -13.46 -12.47 22.44
C GLY A 146 -12.86 -13.17 21.23
N ASP A 147 -13.72 -13.82 20.45
CA ASP A 147 -13.38 -14.66 19.30
C ASP A 147 -12.71 -13.91 18.13
N TYR A 148 -12.63 -12.58 18.16
CA TYR A 148 -11.96 -11.79 17.12
C TYR A 148 -10.44 -11.70 17.32
N ILE A 149 -9.97 -11.82 18.55
CA ILE A 149 -8.62 -11.38 18.94
C ILE A 149 -7.52 -12.27 18.37
N TRP A 150 -7.80 -13.55 18.09
CA TRP A 150 -6.83 -14.44 17.47
C TRP A 150 -6.49 -14.01 16.04
N GLN A 151 -7.39 -13.33 15.33
CA GLN A 151 -7.07 -12.73 14.02
C GLN A 151 -6.10 -11.55 14.15
N LEU A 152 -5.87 -11.05 15.38
CA LEU A 152 -4.94 -9.97 15.69
C LEU A 152 -3.58 -10.49 16.22
N ALA A 153 -3.43 -11.80 16.41
CA ALA A 153 -2.19 -12.43 16.84
C ALA A 153 -1.14 -12.49 15.73
N ASP A 154 0.08 -12.04 16.03
CA ASP A 154 1.26 -12.18 15.17
C ASP A 154 2.24 -13.17 15.79
N THR A 155 2.56 -14.24 15.04
CA THR A 155 3.40 -15.33 15.53
C THR A 155 4.80 -15.27 14.95
N HIS A 156 5.81 -15.37 15.80
CA HIS A 156 7.23 -15.32 15.44
C HIS A 156 7.57 -14.00 14.71
N ARG A 157 7.33 -12.88 15.40
CA ARG A 157 7.61 -11.53 14.92
C ARG A 157 8.94 -11.05 15.51
N LYS A 158 9.84 -10.52 14.68
CA LYS A 158 11.12 -9.96 15.15
C LYS A 158 10.91 -8.82 16.14
N TYR A 159 11.74 -8.80 17.19
CA TYR A 159 11.78 -7.67 18.12
C TYR A 159 12.02 -6.33 17.42
N SER A 160 12.92 -6.31 16.42
CA SER A 160 13.19 -5.13 15.62
C SER A 160 11.96 -4.58 14.91
N ASP A 161 11.08 -5.45 14.37
CA ASP A 161 9.85 -5.05 13.69
C ASP A 161 8.79 -4.50 14.66
N ILE A 162 8.77 -4.98 15.91
CA ILE A 162 7.90 -4.45 16.97
C ILE A 162 8.28 -3.01 17.29
N PHE A 163 9.58 -2.73 17.35
CA PHE A 163 10.10 -1.43 17.78
C PHE A 163 10.35 -0.45 16.64
N LYS A 164 10.23 -0.89 15.38
CA LYS A 164 10.46 -0.12 14.13
C LYS A 164 9.63 1.18 14.03
N TYR A 165 8.53 1.29 14.79
CA TYR A 165 7.63 2.44 14.82
C TYR A 165 7.98 3.51 15.85
N SER A 166 8.94 3.24 16.75
CA SER A 166 9.51 4.31 17.56
C SER A 166 10.41 5.17 16.69
N LYS A 167 10.14 6.48 16.62
CA LYS A 167 10.94 7.48 15.90
C LYS A 167 12.44 7.44 16.28
N ASN A 168 12.76 6.98 17.50
CA ASN A 168 14.13 6.84 17.99
C ASN A 168 14.83 5.55 17.54
N PHE A 169 14.07 4.52 17.14
CA PHE A 169 14.59 3.18 16.84
C PHE A 169 15.28 3.08 15.47
N ARG A 170 14.67 3.62 14.41
CA ARG A 170 15.23 3.57 13.04
C ARG A 170 16.62 4.20 12.92
N ARG A 171 16.99 5.11 13.82
CA ARG A 171 18.29 5.82 13.79
C ARG A 171 19.44 5.05 14.39
N HIS A 172 19.13 4.06 15.23
CA HIS A 172 20.11 3.41 16.07
C HIS A 172 20.06 1.90 15.92
N ILE A 173 19.34 1.33 14.93
CA ILE A 173 19.20 -0.13 14.84
C ILE A 173 20.56 -0.83 14.79
N ASP A 174 21.54 -0.27 14.09
CA ASP A 174 22.91 -0.83 14.02
C ASP A 174 23.69 -0.69 15.33
N ILE A 175 23.38 0.33 16.14
CA ILE A 175 23.98 0.54 17.47
C ILE A 175 23.29 -0.36 18.49
N LEU A 176 21.96 -0.41 18.46
CA LEU A 176 21.13 -1.26 19.30
C LEU A 176 21.36 -2.73 19.01
N ALA A 177 21.65 -3.12 17.77
CA ALA A 177 22.01 -4.50 17.43
C ALA A 177 23.35 -4.92 18.03
N GLN A 178 24.27 -3.96 18.29
CA GLN A 178 25.51 -4.24 19.02
C GLN A 178 25.25 -4.43 20.52
N ASP A 179 24.38 -3.60 21.09
CA ASP A 179 24.07 -3.64 22.53
C ASP A 179 23.05 -4.74 22.90
N PHE A 180 22.18 -5.13 21.95
CA PHE A 180 21.08 -6.07 22.11
C PHE A 180 21.06 -7.06 20.94
N ALA A 181 21.91 -8.09 20.99
CA ALA A 181 22.02 -9.11 19.94
C ALA A 181 20.67 -9.79 19.59
N PHE A 182 19.78 -9.94 20.57
CA PHE A 182 18.47 -10.59 20.39
C PHE A 182 17.46 -9.76 19.59
N ILE A 183 17.80 -8.53 19.18
CA ILE A 183 16.86 -7.64 18.47
C ILE A 183 16.36 -8.22 17.14
N ASN A 184 17.13 -9.15 16.57
CA ASN A 184 16.79 -9.86 15.33
C ASN A 184 16.17 -11.25 15.58
N ASP A 185 16.04 -11.66 16.84
CA ASP A 185 15.34 -12.88 17.23
C ASP A 185 13.81 -12.63 17.20
N ASP A 186 13.06 -13.72 17.12
CA ASP A 186 11.60 -13.71 17.03
C ASP A 186 10.95 -13.75 18.43
N CYS A 187 9.95 -12.91 18.63
CA CYS A 187 8.99 -13.03 19.72
C CYS A 187 7.92 -14.06 19.32
N ASP A 188 7.66 -15.03 20.19
CA ASP A 188 6.69 -16.11 19.93
C ASP A 188 5.33 -15.56 19.52
N LEU A 189 4.71 -14.71 20.35
CA LEU A 189 3.39 -14.15 20.06
C LEU A 189 3.36 -12.66 20.40
N SER A 190 2.79 -11.86 19.49
CA SER A 190 2.61 -10.43 19.74
C SER A 190 1.25 -9.91 19.29
N PHE A 191 0.77 -8.88 19.99
CA PHE A 191 -0.38 -8.07 19.60
C PHE A 191 0.04 -6.61 19.53
N SER A 192 -0.56 -5.84 18.64
CA SER A 192 -0.27 -4.41 18.50
C SER A 192 -1.52 -3.61 18.20
N ALA A 193 -1.60 -2.42 18.78
CA ALA A 193 -2.55 -1.38 18.42
C ALA A 193 -1.80 -0.32 17.60
N PRO A 194 -2.27 0.05 16.39
CA PRO A 194 -1.58 1.01 15.52
C PRO A 194 -1.41 2.39 16.17
N TYR A 195 -2.36 2.75 17.02
CA TYR A 195 -2.36 3.99 17.77
C TYR A 195 -2.83 3.74 19.20
N SER A 196 -2.60 4.73 20.06
CA SER A 196 -3.20 4.78 21.39
C SER A 196 -3.97 6.07 21.64
N SER A 197 -4.88 6.06 22.61
CA SER A 197 -5.68 7.26 22.94
C SER A 197 -4.91 8.18 23.89
N ASN A 198 -4.02 7.62 24.69
CA ASN A 198 -3.15 8.32 25.61
C ASN A 198 -1.69 7.88 25.41
N THR A 199 -0.75 8.74 25.79
CA THR A 199 0.69 8.44 25.75
C THR A 199 1.09 7.37 26.79
N ALA A 200 0.26 7.18 27.83
CA ALA A 200 0.42 6.16 28.85
C ALA A 200 -0.12 4.78 28.45
N ASP A 201 -0.92 4.68 27.39
CA ASP A 201 -1.49 3.42 26.93
C ASP A 201 -0.41 2.54 26.30
N SER A 202 -0.54 1.23 26.53
CA SER A 202 0.29 0.24 25.86
C SER A 202 -0.13 0.08 24.39
N VAL A 203 0.86 0.02 23.49
CA VAL A 203 0.68 -0.14 22.04
C VAL A 203 1.07 -1.54 21.54
N ALA A 204 1.82 -2.30 22.32
CA ALA A 204 2.14 -3.68 22.01
C ALA A 204 2.14 -4.57 23.26
N PHE A 205 1.76 -5.83 23.06
CA PHE A 205 1.83 -6.89 24.05
C PHE A 205 2.68 -8.01 23.45
N LEU A 206 3.76 -8.36 24.13
CA LEU A 206 4.71 -9.39 23.73
C LEU A 206 4.65 -10.56 24.70
N PHE A 207 4.48 -11.74 24.14
CA PHE A 207 4.52 -12.99 24.84
C PHE A 207 5.63 -13.84 24.25
N ASP A 208 6.47 -14.37 25.13
CA ASP A 208 7.57 -15.23 24.76
C ASP A 208 7.69 -16.39 25.78
N THR A 209 8.16 -17.55 25.33
CA THR A 209 8.44 -18.70 26.20
C THR A 209 9.75 -18.47 26.96
N THR A 210 9.94 -19.12 28.11
CA THR A 210 11.16 -18.88 28.93
C THR A 210 12.41 -19.47 28.30
N SER A 211 12.24 -20.38 27.35
CA SER A 211 13.30 -21.15 26.69
C SER A 211 13.93 -20.50 25.46
N THR A 212 13.52 -19.30 25.05
CA THR A 212 14.14 -18.60 23.90
C THR A 212 15.57 -18.15 24.25
N ALA A 213 16.54 -18.97 23.83
CA ALA A 213 17.96 -18.62 23.81
C ALA A 213 18.25 -17.73 22.60
N SER A 214 19.06 -16.69 22.80
CA SER A 214 19.53 -15.85 21.69
C SER A 214 20.33 -16.68 20.68
N SER A 215 20.09 -16.42 19.40
CA SER A 215 20.76 -17.11 18.28
C SER A 215 22.29 -16.98 18.31
N ASP A 216 22.79 -15.88 18.89
CA ASP A 216 24.21 -15.53 18.84
C ASP A 216 25.02 -15.77 20.14
N ASN A 217 24.40 -16.09 21.30
CA ASN A 217 25.19 -16.09 22.56
C ASN A 217 24.82 -17.09 23.67
N ASN A 218 23.96 -18.11 23.47
CA ASN A 218 23.51 -19.01 24.56
C ASN A 218 22.93 -18.28 25.79
N ASP A 219 22.65 -16.99 25.64
CA ASP A 219 22.22 -16.11 26.71
C ASP A 219 20.70 -15.96 26.58
N TYR A 220 19.96 -16.25 27.65
CA TYR A 220 18.51 -16.19 27.63
C TYR A 220 18.04 -14.75 27.46
N ILE A 221 17.03 -14.56 26.61
CA ILE A 221 16.34 -13.27 26.49
C ILE A 221 15.48 -13.12 27.75
N THR A 222 15.75 -12.14 28.60
CA THR A 222 14.95 -11.89 29.82
C THR A 222 14.04 -10.69 29.66
N GLU A 223 12.95 -10.62 30.45
CA GLU A 223 12.08 -9.43 30.49
C GLU A 223 12.87 -8.16 30.82
N ASP A 224 13.88 -8.27 31.70
CA ASP A 224 14.74 -7.14 32.07
C ASP A 224 15.56 -6.62 30.88
N LYS A 225 16.12 -7.51 30.05
CA LYS A 225 16.87 -7.13 28.84
C LYS A 225 15.97 -6.44 27.81
N ILE A 226 14.76 -6.96 27.59
CA ILE A 226 13.79 -6.30 26.69
C ILE A 226 13.37 -4.95 27.28
N THR A 227 13.17 -4.87 28.59
CA THR A 227 12.84 -3.61 29.28
C THR A 227 13.95 -2.58 29.18
N GLU A 228 15.21 -3.00 29.25
CA GLU A 228 16.38 -2.14 29.04
C GLU A 228 16.43 -1.61 27.60
N LEU A 229 16.21 -2.47 26.61
CA LEU A 229 16.05 -2.06 25.22
C LEU A 229 14.92 -1.01 25.10
N LEU A 230 13.72 -1.29 25.60
CA LEU A 230 12.58 -0.38 25.55
C LEU A 230 12.88 0.99 26.19
N LYS A 231 13.67 1.03 27.27
CA LYS A 231 14.13 2.29 27.89
C LYS A 231 15.08 3.06 26.97
N SER A 232 16.03 2.38 26.34
CA SER A 232 17.00 3.00 25.42
C SER A 232 16.33 3.71 24.24
N ILE A 233 15.17 3.21 23.79
CA ILE A 233 14.40 3.76 22.65
C ILE A 233 13.18 4.58 23.09
N ASN A 234 13.06 4.88 24.38
CA ASN A 234 12.02 5.71 24.99
C ASN A 234 10.58 5.22 24.71
N VAL A 235 10.36 3.91 24.74
CA VAL A 235 9.03 3.27 24.67
C VAL A 235 8.74 2.35 25.86
N ALA A 236 9.58 2.38 26.89
CA ALA A 236 9.32 1.69 28.15
C ALA A 236 7.97 2.13 28.75
N GLY A 237 7.17 1.16 29.17
CA GLY A 237 5.80 1.39 29.67
C GLY A 237 4.73 1.45 28.57
N ARG A 238 5.12 1.52 27.28
CA ARG A 238 4.19 1.40 26.15
C ARG A 238 4.16 0.00 25.54
N VAL A 239 5.09 -0.87 25.91
CA VAL A 239 5.13 -2.26 25.51
C VAL A 239 5.08 -3.13 26.76
N ILE A 240 4.11 -4.02 26.81
CA ILE A 240 3.99 -5.03 27.86
C ILE A 240 4.76 -6.25 27.38
N VAL A 241 5.72 -6.72 28.18
CA VAL A 241 6.56 -7.87 27.86
C VAL A 241 6.36 -8.93 28.93
N LYS A 242 6.07 -10.16 28.51
CA LYS A 242 5.83 -11.28 29.42
C LYS A 242 6.46 -12.58 28.95
N LYS A 243 7.23 -13.19 29.84
CA LYS A 243 7.86 -14.51 29.64
C LYS A 243 7.31 -15.55 30.61
N SER A 244 6.84 -16.68 30.10
CA SER A 244 6.48 -17.89 30.87
C SER A 244 6.21 -19.03 29.89
N ASP A 245 6.21 -20.28 30.36
CA ASP A 245 5.91 -21.45 29.53
C ASP A 245 4.43 -21.83 29.56
N ASN A 246 3.64 -21.16 30.41
CA ASN A 246 2.22 -21.42 30.58
C ASN A 246 1.38 -20.32 29.87
N PRO A 247 0.71 -20.62 28.76
CA PRO A 247 -0.12 -19.65 28.04
C PRO A 247 -1.39 -19.24 28.80
N TYR A 248 -1.81 -20.02 29.79
CA TYR A 248 -3.06 -19.81 30.53
C TYR A 248 -2.96 -18.77 31.66
N GLU A 249 -1.74 -18.48 32.14
CA GLU A 249 -1.52 -17.58 33.29
C GLU A 249 -1.74 -16.09 32.99
N ARG A 250 -2.03 -15.72 31.73
CA ARG A 250 -1.78 -14.36 31.21
C ARG A 250 -2.98 -13.65 30.61
N THR A 251 -4.18 -14.02 31.05
CA THR A 251 -5.44 -13.46 30.53
C THR A 251 -5.72 -12.03 31.01
N GLU A 252 -5.32 -11.67 32.24
CA GLU A 252 -5.65 -10.36 32.83
C GLU A 252 -4.86 -9.20 32.19
N GLU A 253 -3.57 -9.38 31.94
CA GLU A 253 -2.73 -8.34 31.33
C GLU A 253 -3.07 -8.13 29.86
N LEU A 254 -3.35 -9.21 29.13
CA LEU A 254 -3.88 -9.13 27.77
C LEU A 254 -5.26 -8.45 27.77
N ALA A 255 -6.13 -8.75 28.74
CA ALA A 255 -7.41 -8.06 28.89
C ALA A 255 -7.20 -6.55 29.08
N ASN A 256 -6.30 -6.15 29.95
CA ASN A 256 -5.99 -4.73 30.19
C ASN A 256 -5.40 -4.06 28.95
N PHE A 257 -4.51 -4.74 28.21
CA PHE A 257 -3.98 -4.24 26.95
C PHE A 257 -5.07 -3.97 25.91
N THR A 258 -6.06 -4.87 25.81
CA THR A 258 -7.16 -4.76 24.84
C THR A 258 -8.24 -3.73 25.23
N GLN A 259 -8.17 -3.13 26.43
CA GLN A 259 -9.10 -2.08 26.86
C GLN A 259 -8.70 -0.71 26.29
N ASN A 260 -8.81 -0.54 24.98
CA ASN A 260 -8.59 0.74 24.32
C ASN A 260 -9.47 0.93 23.07
N SER A 261 -9.54 2.18 22.60
CA SER A 261 -10.45 2.57 21.53
C SER A 261 -10.21 1.87 20.19
N TYR A 262 -9.00 1.38 19.91
CA TYR A 262 -8.74 0.59 18.69
C TYR A 262 -9.44 -0.76 18.76
N PHE A 263 -9.21 -1.52 19.85
CA PHE A 263 -9.83 -2.84 20.03
C PHE A 263 -11.34 -2.75 20.25
N ASP A 264 -11.84 -1.66 20.86
CA ASP A 264 -13.29 -1.42 20.96
C ASP A 264 -13.93 -1.39 19.57
N ILE A 265 -13.36 -0.63 18.62
CA ILE A 265 -13.89 -0.53 17.25
C ILE A 265 -13.74 -1.86 16.52
N VAL A 266 -12.61 -2.55 16.65
CA VAL A 266 -12.41 -3.86 16.02
C VAL A 266 -13.42 -4.89 16.54
N ARG A 267 -13.66 -4.92 17.86
CA ARG A 267 -14.66 -5.78 18.48
C ARG A 267 -16.07 -5.44 18.00
N ASP A 268 -16.39 -4.15 17.85
CA ASP A 268 -17.68 -3.71 17.31
C ASP A 268 -17.84 -4.09 15.84
N ASN A 269 -16.77 -4.01 15.03
CA ASN A 269 -16.76 -4.47 13.65
C ASN A 269 -16.95 -5.99 13.54
N TYR A 270 -16.41 -6.76 14.49
CA TYR A 270 -16.62 -8.20 14.55
C TYR A 270 -18.07 -8.56 14.91
N ASN A 271 -18.64 -7.91 15.92
CA ASN A 271 -19.98 -8.22 16.41
C ASN A 271 -21.10 -7.63 15.53
N SER A 272 -20.88 -6.43 15.00
CA SER A 272 -21.81 -5.67 14.16
C SER A 272 -21.15 -5.25 12.84
N PRO A 273 -20.92 -6.18 11.91
CA PRO A 273 -20.15 -5.91 10.68
C PRO A 273 -20.72 -4.77 9.82
N LEU A 274 -19.82 -3.96 9.27
CA LEU A 274 -20.17 -2.83 8.41
C LEU A 274 -20.92 -3.26 7.14
N TYR A 275 -20.61 -4.42 6.57
CA TYR A 275 -21.28 -4.91 5.36
C TYR A 275 -22.76 -5.29 5.57
N LYS A 276 -23.30 -5.20 6.79
CA LYS A 276 -24.73 -5.42 7.06
C LYS A 276 -25.62 -4.20 6.73
N THR A 277 -25.03 -3.04 6.48
CA THR A 277 -25.77 -1.81 6.15
C THR A 277 -25.22 -1.21 4.86
N GLU A 278 -26.09 -0.55 4.09
CA GLU A 278 -25.71 0.10 2.82
C GLU A 278 -24.61 1.16 3.02
N ASP A 279 -24.80 2.09 3.97
CA ASP A 279 -23.76 3.08 4.31
C ASP A 279 -22.44 2.44 4.77
N GLY A 280 -22.50 1.21 5.32
CA GLY A 280 -21.32 0.48 5.79
C GLY A 280 -20.56 -0.18 4.65
N ILE A 281 -21.28 -0.74 3.68
CA ILE A 281 -20.73 -1.22 2.40
C ILE A 281 -20.07 -0.07 1.63
N GLU A 282 -20.70 1.10 1.56
CA GLU A 282 -20.14 2.29 0.93
C GLU A 282 -18.86 2.75 1.63
N ALA A 283 -18.87 2.81 2.98
CA ALA A 283 -17.70 3.19 3.76
C ALA A 283 -16.53 2.19 3.59
N LEU A 284 -16.82 0.89 3.52
CA LEU A 284 -15.84 -0.15 3.22
C LEU A 284 -15.22 0.06 1.84
N GLN A 285 -16.01 0.38 0.81
CA GLN A 285 -15.49 0.65 -0.53
C GLN A 285 -14.62 1.91 -0.57
N ILE A 286 -15.03 3.01 0.06
CA ILE A 286 -14.22 4.25 0.14
C ILE A 286 -12.87 3.99 0.82
N ALA A 287 -12.86 3.18 1.89
CA ALA A 287 -11.68 2.92 2.69
C ALA A 287 -10.76 1.84 2.09
N LEU A 288 -11.32 0.74 1.59
CA LEU A 288 -10.57 -0.50 1.33
C LEU A 288 -10.45 -0.86 -0.16
N THR A 289 -11.36 -0.42 -1.05
CA THR A 289 -11.22 -0.71 -2.50
C THR A 289 -9.90 -0.16 -3.07
N PRO A 290 -9.48 1.08 -2.77
CA PRO A 290 -8.18 1.59 -3.23
C PRO A 290 -6.99 0.74 -2.74
N LEU A 291 -7.01 0.29 -1.49
CA LEU A 291 -5.99 -0.61 -0.94
C LEU A 291 -5.93 -1.91 -1.73
N ALA A 292 -7.07 -2.54 -1.97
CA ALA A 292 -7.16 -3.78 -2.73
C ALA A 292 -6.65 -3.61 -4.17
N ILE A 293 -6.99 -2.49 -4.83
CA ILE A 293 -6.48 -2.12 -6.16
C ILE A 293 -4.95 -2.07 -6.17
N ALA A 294 -4.34 -1.33 -5.25
CA ALA A 294 -2.89 -1.19 -5.18
C ALA A 294 -2.18 -2.53 -4.99
N ARG A 295 -2.77 -3.43 -4.17
CA ARG A 295 -2.22 -4.77 -3.90
C ARG A 295 -2.29 -5.67 -5.13
N ILE A 296 -3.41 -5.67 -5.86
CA ILE A 296 -3.53 -6.39 -7.14
C ILE A 296 -2.51 -5.86 -8.14
N GLN A 297 -2.43 -4.54 -8.32
CA GLN A 297 -1.47 -3.92 -9.24
C GLN A 297 -0.05 -4.30 -8.90
N LYS A 298 0.32 -4.29 -7.61
CA LYS A 298 1.65 -4.72 -7.15
C LYS A 298 1.94 -6.16 -7.56
N ILE A 299 1.01 -7.09 -7.31
CA ILE A 299 1.20 -8.50 -7.69
C ILE A 299 1.26 -8.71 -9.20
N VAL A 300 0.43 -8.02 -9.97
CA VAL A 300 0.47 -8.12 -11.43
C VAL A 300 1.80 -7.61 -11.97
N LEU A 301 2.36 -6.54 -11.39
CA LEU A 301 3.69 -6.05 -11.76
C LEU A 301 4.81 -7.05 -11.43
N GLU A 302 4.75 -7.72 -10.27
CA GLU A 302 5.69 -8.80 -9.94
C GLU A 302 5.53 -10.01 -10.88
N ALA A 303 4.29 -10.33 -11.28
CA ALA A 303 4.02 -11.37 -12.27
C ALA A 303 4.59 -11.01 -13.65
N ILE A 304 4.50 -9.73 -14.06
CA ILE A 304 5.12 -9.27 -15.31
C ILE A 304 6.65 -9.34 -15.20
N ASN A 305 7.21 -8.83 -14.10
CA ASN A 305 8.66 -8.78 -13.88
C ASN A 305 9.30 -10.17 -13.87
N SER A 306 8.63 -11.15 -13.28
CA SER A 306 9.09 -12.54 -13.25
C SER A 306 8.90 -13.32 -14.56
N GLY A 307 8.22 -12.73 -15.55
CA GLY A 307 7.83 -13.40 -16.79
C GLY A 307 6.63 -14.35 -16.67
N ALA A 308 5.96 -14.39 -15.52
CA ALA A 308 4.70 -15.10 -15.36
C ALA A 308 3.57 -14.54 -16.23
N LEU A 309 3.56 -13.22 -16.44
CA LEU A 309 2.72 -12.53 -17.42
C LEU A 309 3.61 -11.81 -18.42
N SER A 310 3.34 -11.96 -19.71
CA SER A 310 4.09 -11.26 -20.77
C SER A 310 3.29 -10.07 -21.30
N LEU A 311 3.93 -8.89 -21.39
CA LEU A 311 3.37 -7.71 -22.05
C LEU A 311 3.26 -7.87 -23.58
N ASP A 312 3.97 -8.83 -24.18
CA ASP A 312 3.89 -9.16 -25.61
C ASP A 312 2.74 -10.14 -25.92
N ALA A 313 2.08 -10.67 -24.87
CA ALA A 313 0.94 -11.55 -25.06
C ALA A 313 -0.26 -10.80 -25.63
N ARG A 314 -1.03 -11.45 -26.51
CA ARG A 314 -2.28 -10.88 -27.04
C ARG A 314 -3.32 -10.66 -25.94
N SER A 315 -3.40 -11.59 -24.99
CA SER A 315 -4.33 -11.53 -23.87
C SER A 315 -3.86 -12.35 -22.69
N TRP A 316 -4.29 -11.96 -21.48
CA TRP A 316 -4.18 -12.74 -20.26
C TRP A 316 -5.55 -13.28 -19.86
N HIS A 317 -5.58 -14.49 -19.30
CA HIS A 317 -6.75 -15.05 -18.64
C HIS A 317 -6.55 -15.04 -17.13
N ILE A 318 -7.32 -14.20 -16.44
CA ILE A 318 -7.13 -13.89 -15.03
C ILE A 318 -8.39 -14.25 -14.25
N GLY A 319 -8.23 -15.05 -13.21
CA GLY A 319 -9.28 -15.31 -12.22
C GLY A 319 -9.01 -14.48 -10.96
N VAL A 320 -10.01 -13.79 -10.43
CA VAL A 320 -9.89 -13.07 -9.16
C VAL A 320 -11.02 -13.43 -8.21
N ILE A 321 -10.66 -13.94 -7.03
CA ILE A 321 -11.58 -14.16 -5.91
C ILE A 321 -11.52 -12.94 -5.00
N GLU A 322 -12.55 -12.12 -5.05
CA GLU A 322 -12.77 -10.97 -4.17
C GLU A 322 -13.52 -11.43 -2.91
N ARG A 323 -12.79 -11.66 -1.83
CA ARG A 323 -13.39 -12.10 -0.57
C ARG A 323 -14.16 -10.99 0.14
N ASP A 324 -13.88 -9.73 -0.19
CA ASP A 324 -14.52 -8.57 0.41
C ASP A 324 -14.81 -7.47 -0.62
N VAL A 325 -14.07 -6.36 -0.62
CA VAL A 325 -14.42 -5.20 -1.42
C VAL A 325 -14.13 -5.40 -2.91
N PRO A 326 -15.00 -4.89 -3.79
CA PRO A 326 -14.78 -4.96 -5.23
C PRO A 326 -13.57 -4.11 -5.63
N CYS A 327 -12.69 -4.66 -6.47
CA CYS A 327 -11.41 -4.02 -6.80
C CYS A 327 -10.76 -4.47 -8.12
N ALA A 328 -10.91 -5.72 -8.54
CA ALA A 328 -10.14 -6.36 -9.61
C ALA A 328 -10.30 -5.65 -10.95
N PHE A 329 -11.54 -5.40 -11.36
CA PHE A 329 -11.82 -4.68 -12.61
C PHE A 329 -11.13 -3.32 -12.66
N LEU A 330 -11.26 -2.53 -11.58
CA LEU A 330 -10.65 -1.22 -11.48
C LEU A 330 -9.12 -1.32 -11.45
N ALA A 331 -8.56 -2.34 -10.80
CA ALA A 331 -7.12 -2.54 -10.73
C ALA A 331 -6.50 -2.73 -12.12
N PHE A 332 -7.13 -3.55 -12.97
CA PHE A 332 -6.66 -3.80 -14.33
C PHE A 332 -6.89 -2.63 -15.27
N GLU A 333 -8.05 -1.96 -15.22
CA GLU A 333 -8.30 -0.78 -16.07
C GLU A 333 -7.43 0.43 -15.69
N ASP A 334 -7.15 0.61 -14.40
CA ASP A 334 -6.22 1.63 -13.93
C ASP A 334 -4.78 1.32 -14.36
N LEU A 335 -4.31 0.08 -14.17
CA LEU A 335 -2.96 -0.35 -14.57
C LEU A 335 -2.74 -0.22 -16.08
N LYS A 336 -3.76 -0.59 -16.86
CA LYS A 336 -3.79 -0.44 -18.33
C LYS A 336 -3.63 1.01 -18.77
N GLN A 337 -4.23 1.98 -18.06
CA GLN A 337 -4.03 3.40 -18.36
C GLN A 337 -2.58 3.83 -18.16
N TYR A 338 -1.95 3.43 -17.05
CA TYR A 338 -0.53 3.73 -16.82
C TYR A 338 0.37 3.20 -17.93
N PHE A 339 0.24 1.92 -18.28
CA PHE A 339 1.06 1.33 -19.36
C PHE A 339 0.78 1.94 -20.72
N ASN A 340 -0.49 2.13 -21.10
CA ASN A 340 -0.80 2.71 -22.41
C ASN A 340 -0.32 4.16 -22.53
N LYS A 341 -0.50 4.99 -21.49
CA LYS A 341 0.04 6.36 -21.49
C LYS A 341 1.56 6.35 -21.52
N LEU A 342 2.21 5.37 -20.90
CA LEU A 342 3.66 5.22 -20.98
C LEU A 342 4.13 4.81 -22.38
N PHE A 343 3.47 3.84 -23.01
CA PHE A 343 3.80 3.37 -24.35
C PHE A 343 3.60 4.45 -25.42
N ILE A 344 2.65 5.37 -25.23
CA ILE A 344 2.50 6.57 -26.06
C ILE A 344 3.74 7.47 -25.96
N LEU A 345 4.32 7.63 -24.77
CA LEU A 345 5.53 8.44 -24.56
C LEU A 345 6.82 7.72 -25.00
N GLU A 346 6.83 6.39 -25.00
CA GLU A 346 7.93 5.58 -25.55
C GLU A 346 7.95 5.56 -27.08
N ASN A 347 6.78 5.77 -27.71
CA ASN A 347 6.56 5.74 -29.16
C ASN A 347 7.05 4.47 -29.90
N ASN A 348 7.07 3.32 -29.20
CA ASN A 348 7.59 2.05 -29.74
C ASN A 348 6.50 1.05 -30.18
N GLY A 349 5.24 1.50 -30.29
CA GLY A 349 4.12 0.66 -30.74
C GLY A 349 3.64 -0.42 -29.76
N ARG A 350 4.15 -0.43 -28.52
CA ARG A 350 3.73 -1.35 -27.45
C ARG A 350 2.29 -1.06 -27.01
N ARG A 351 1.57 -2.09 -26.56
CA ARG A 351 0.20 -1.97 -26.03
C ARG A 351 0.00 -2.90 -24.85
N PHE A 352 -0.82 -2.49 -23.90
CA PHE A 352 -1.17 -3.35 -22.78
C PHE A 352 -2.05 -4.54 -23.25
N PRO A 353 -1.76 -5.79 -22.85
CA PRO A 353 -2.54 -6.97 -23.25
C PRO A 353 -4.02 -6.88 -22.88
N LEU A 354 -4.87 -7.57 -23.65
CA LEU A 354 -6.28 -7.72 -23.31
C LEU A 354 -6.45 -8.60 -22.07
N VAL A 355 -7.21 -8.16 -21.07
CA VAL A 355 -7.45 -8.94 -19.85
C VAL A 355 -8.82 -9.62 -19.93
N LYS A 356 -8.82 -10.95 -20.06
CA LYS A 356 -10.03 -11.78 -19.87
C LYS A 356 -10.16 -12.05 -18.37
N LEU A 357 -10.97 -11.25 -17.72
CA LEU A 357 -11.16 -11.28 -16.27
C LEU A 357 -12.41 -12.11 -15.90
N GLU A 358 -12.28 -12.97 -14.90
CA GLU A 358 -13.38 -13.64 -14.23
C GLU A 358 -13.33 -13.29 -12.75
N ILE A 359 -14.42 -12.78 -12.20
CA ILE A 359 -14.49 -12.31 -10.81
C ILE A 359 -15.43 -13.20 -10.00
N PHE A 360 -14.96 -13.67 -8.85
CA PHE A 360 -15.73 -14.44 -7.89
C PHE A 360 -15.87 -13.64 -6.59
N HIS A 361 -17.10 -13.30 -6.19
CA HIS A 361 -17.34 -12.47 -4.99
C HIS A 361 -18.05 -13.26 -3.88
N THR A 362 -17.98 -12.78 -2.65
CA THR A 362 -18.84 -13.30 -1.58
C THR A 362 -20.22 -12.66 -1.61
N GLU A 363 -21.21 -13.31 -0.98
CA GLU A 363 -22.60 -12.85 -0.93
C GLU A 363 -22.72 -11.42 -0.39
N GLU A 364 -21.92 -11.05 0.62
CA GLU A 364 -22.01 -9.75 1.29
C GLU A 364 -21.68 -8.56 0.37
N PHE A 365 -20.93 -8.80 -0.71
CA PHE A 365 -20.48 -7.76 -1.66
C PHE A 365 -21.05 -7.96 -3.07
N ALA A 366 -21.95 -8.93 -3.26
CA ALA A 366 -22.54 -9.27 -4.54
C ALA A 366 -23.31 -8.10 -5.20
N ASN A 367 -23.94 -7.25 -4.40
CA ASN A 367 -24.81 -6.16 -4.88
C ASN A 367 -24.18 -4.77 -4.70
N THR A 368 -22.85 -4.68 -4.67
CA THR A 368 -22.15 -3.38 -4.64
C THR A 368 -22.22 -2.69 -5.99
N GLU A 369 -22.39 -1.37 -6.00
CA GLU A 369 -22.50 -0.60 -7.24
C GLU A 369 -21.23 -0.65 -8.10
N LEU A 370 -20.04 -0.73 -7.48
CA LEU A 370 -18.78 -0.88 -8.22
C LEU A 370 -18.73 -2.21 -8.99
N ASN A 371 -19.30 -3.28 -8.45
CA ASN A 371 -19.41 -4.56 -9.15
C ASN A 371 -20.32 -4.49 -10.38
N LEU A 372 -21.29 -3.56 -10.40
CA LEU A 372 -22.18 -3.36 -11.56
C LEU A 372 -21.51 -2.63 -12.72
N LEU A 373 -20.37 -1.97 -12.50
CA LEU A 373 -19.59 -1.33 -13.56
C LEU A 373 -18.93 -2.37 -14.48
N TYR A 374 -18.64 -3.55 -13.95
CA TYR A 374 -18.05 -4.63 -14.72
C TYR A 374 -19.13 -5.47 -15.41
N GLN A 375 -19.09 -5.51 -16.74
CA GLN A 375 -20.07 -6.23 -17.57
C GLN A 375 -19.62 -7.64 -17.97
N GLY A 376 -18.48 -8.12 -17.47
CA GLY A 376 -17.96 -9.45 -17.77
C GLY A 376 -18.44 -10.54 -16.81
N SER A 377 -17.69 -11.65 -16.73
CA SER A 377 -18.08 -12.79 -15.90
C SER A 377 -17.91 -12.46 -14.42
N ARG A 378 -19.00 -12.58 -13.67
CA ARG A 378 -19.06 -12.30 -12.25
C ARG A 378 -19.99 -13.30 -11.58
N GLU A 379 -19.43 -14.10 -10.70
CA GLU A 379 -20.11 -15.23 -10.09
C GLU A 379 -19.90 -15.24 -8.57
N ASP A 380 -20.75 -15.98 -7.86
CA ASP A 380 -20.53 -16.22 -6.43
C ASP A 380 -19.29 -17.10 -6.24
N VAL A 381 -18.56 -16.90 -5.15
CA VAL A 381 -17.36 -17.68 -4.83
C VAL A 381 -17.63 -19.18 -4.69
N SER A 382 -18.86 -19.59 -4.41
CA SER A 382 -19.27 -21.00 -4.40
C SER A 382 -19.25 -21.66 -5.79
N GLU A 383 -19.34 -20.87 -6.86
CA GLU A 383 -19.25 -21.34 -8.25
C GLU A 383 -17.79 -21.44 -8.74
N PHE A 384 -16.81 -20.97 -7.94
CA PHE A 384 -15.40 -21.05 -8.29
C PHE A 384 -14.96 -22.51 -8.49
N ASN A 385 -14.45 -22.80 -9.69
CA ASN A 385 -13.90 -24.10 -10.03
C ASN A 385 -12.36 -24.10 -9.93
N PRO A 386 -11.76 -24.84 -8.96
CA PRO A 386 -10.31 -24.92 -8.82
C PRO A 386 -9.60 -25.61 -10.00
N LEU A 387 -10.37 -26.28 -10.88
CA LEU A 387 -9.88 -26.93 -12.09
C LEU A 387 -9.95 -26.03 -13.33
N THR A 388 -10.26 -24.74 -13.19
CA THR A 388 -10.12 -23.78 -14.28
C THR A 388 -8.65 -23.34 -14.40
N ALA A 389 -8.11 -23.39 -15.61
CA ALA A 389 -6.75 -22.94 -15.91
C ALA A 389 -6.76 -21.43 -16.16
N TYR A 390 -6.05 -20.68 -15.32
CA TYR A 390 -5.78 -19.25 -15.48
C TYR A 390 -4.28 -19.03 -15.68
N ASP A 391 -3.90 -17.96 -16.37
CA ASP A 391 -2.50 -17.50 -16.40
C ASP A 391 -2.09 -17.03 -15.00
N LEU A 392 -3.00 -16.36 -14.29
CA LEU A 392 -2.84 -15.95 -12.90
C LEU A 392 -4.19 -16.00 -12.16
N LEU A 393 -4.21 -16.69 -11.03
CA LEU A 393 -5.31 -16.66 -10.06
C LEU A 393 -4.96 -15.76 -8.87
N ILE A 394 -5.80 -14.79 -8.54
CA ILE A 394 -5.62 -13.91 -7.38
C ILE A 394 -6.76 -14.17 -6.39
N ASP A 395 -6.45 -14.47 -5.13
CA ASP A 395 -7.44 -14.51 -4.04
C ASP A 395 -7.14 -13.37 -3.07
N ILE A 396 -7.99 -12.35 -3.01
CA ILE A 396 -7.74 -11.13 -2.24
C ILE A 396 -8.76 -10.93 -1.12
N SER A 397 -8.24 -10.52 0.05
CA SER A 397 -9.03 -9.98 1.15
C SER A 397 -8.26 -8.86 1.83
N VAL A 398 -8.92 -7.71 2.04
CA VAL A 398 -8.40 -6.64 2.89
C VAL A 398 -8.86 -6.79 4.34
N LEU A 399 -10.06 -7.34 4.58
CA LEU A 399 -10.61 -7.52 5.93
C LEU A 399 -9.88 -8.61 6.73
N ARG A 400 -9.41 -9.66 6.04
CA ARG A 400 -8.68 -10.78 6.63
C ARG A 400 -7.18 -10.47 6.67
N ARG A 401 -6.58 -10.75 7.82
CA ARG A 401 -5.11 -10.78 7.97
C ARG A 401 -4.58 -12.19 7.71
N LYS A 402 -3.36 -12.30 7.20
CA LYS A 402 -2.71 -13.61 7.03
C LYS A 402 -2.42 -14.17 8.42
N THR A 403 -2.76 -15.44 8.62
CA THR A 403 -2.40 -16.18 9.83
C THR A 403 -1.59 -17.42 9.46
N ALA A 404 -0.87 -17.99 10.43
CA ALA A 404 -0.16 -19.26 10.24
C ALA A 404 -1.09 -20.44 9.90
N LEU A 405 -2.41 -20.29 10.09
CA LEU A 405 -3.41 -21.30 9.80
C LEU A 405 -3.90 -21.26 8.34
N ASP A 406 -3.50 -20.24 7.58
CA ASP A 406 -3.96 -20.05 6.21
C ASP A 406 -3.21 -20.96 5.25
N THR A 407 -3.95 -21.85 4.59
CA THR A 407 -3.42 -22.76 3.56
C THR A 407 -3.55 -22.16 2.16
N PRO A 408 -2.62 -22.49 1.24
CA PRO A 408 -2.71 -22.05 -0.15
C PRO A 408 -3.91 -22.70 -0.86
N PRO A 409 -4.52 -22.03 -1.85
CA PRO A 409 -5.64 -22.55 -2.59
C PRO A 409 -5.20 -23.75 -3.43
N ARG A 410 -6.07 -24.76 -3.51
CA ARG A 410 -5.91 -25.83 -4.51
C ARG A 410 -6.36 -25.28 -5.86
N THR A 411 -5.45 -25.19 -6.82
CA THR A 411 -5.74 -24.68 -8.17
C THR A 411 -4.82 -25.33 -9.21
N ILE A 412 -5.26 -25.35 -10.47
CA ILE A 412 -4.42 -25.71 -11.63
C ILE A 412 -3.94 -24.49 -12.42
N ALA A 413 -4.16 -23.27 -11.93
CA ALA A 413 -3.68 -22.04 -12.57
C ALA A 413 -2.15 -22.08 -12.73
N ALA A 414 -1.64 -21.45 -13.79
CA ALA A 414 -0.21 -21.41 -14.08
C ALA A 414 0.57 -20.68 -12.97
N LYS A 415 -0.05 -19.64 -12.39
CA LYS A 415 0.40 -18.93 -11.20
C LYS A 415 -0.76 -18.58 -10.27
N TYR A 416 -0.46 -18.43 -8.99
CA TYR A 416 -1.43 -17.95 -8.01
C TYR A 416 -0.85 -16.91 -7.06
N ALA A 417 -1.70 -16.06 -6.50
CA ALA A 417 -1.35 -15.15 -5.41
C ALA A 417 -2.52 -14.98 -4.45
N VAL A 418 -2.31 -15.32 -3.18
CA VAL A 418 -3.26 -15.04 -2.09
C VAL A 418 -2.80 -13.80 -1.35
N ILE A 419 -3.62 -12.75 -1.39
CA ILE A 419 -3.34 -11.44 -0.83
C ILE A 419 -4.18 -11.25 0.43
N ARG A 420 -3.53 -10.97 1.57
CA ARG A 420 -4.17 -10.68 2.85
C ARG A 420 -3.55 -9.45 3.49
N SER A 421 -4.27 -8.74 4.36
CA SER A 421 -3.65 -7.66 5.13
C SER A 421 -2.55 -8.19 6.05
N ALA A 422 -1.49 -7.41 6.25
CA ALA A 422 -0.41 -7.81 7.15
C ALA A 422 -0.88 -7.78 8.61
N GLN A 423 -0.32 -8.68 9.40
CA GLN A 423 -0.58 -8.71 10.84
C GLN A 423 0.02 -7.50 11.53
N SER A 424 1.30 -7.32 11.28
CA SER A 424 2.07 -6.15 11.66
C SER A 424 3.02 -5.78 10.53
N PRO A 425 3.49 -4.53 10.47
CA PRO A 425 4.33 -4.12 9.36
C PRO A 425 5.81 -4.37 9.65
N SER A 426 6.53 -4.88 8.65
CA SER A 426 7.93 -5.35 8.75
C SER A 426 8.73 -5.08 7.46
N ALA A 427 8.11 -5.19 6.29
CA ALA A 427 8.78 -5.02 5.00
C ALA A 427 9.37 -3.61 4.80
N ASP A 428 10.50 -3.52 4.11
CA ASP A 428 11.02 -2.23 3.64
C ASP A 428 10.42 -1.85 2.29
N THR A 429 10.44 -0.55 1.96
CA THR A 429 10.02 -0.08 0.63
C THR A 429 11.02 -0.60 -0.41
N HIS A 430 10.55 -1.42 -1.34
CA HIS A 430 11.36 -1.94 -2.44
C HIS A 430 11.04 -1.20 -3.74
N LEU A 431 12.07 -0.62 -4.35
CA LEU A 431 11.99 0.13 -5.61
C LEU A 431 12.77 -0.59 -6.70
N MET A 432 12.22 -0.52 -7.91
CA MET A 432 12.83 -1.09 -9.09
C MET A 432 13.68 -0.03 -9.79
N PHE A 433 14.92 -0.39 -10.09
CA PHE A 433 15.83 0.48 -10.80
C PHE A 433 16.12 -0.05 -12.19
N ASN A 434 16.01 0.83 -13.19
CA ASN A 434 16.40 0.56 -14.56
C ASN A 434 17.02 1.82 -15.18
N ALA A 435 18.23 1.70 -15.71
CA ALA A 435 18.98 2.83 -16.24
C ALA A 435 18.55 3.26 -17.65
N TYR A 436 17.74 2.46 -18.34
CA TYR A 436 17.48 2.58 -19.77
C TYR A 436 16.00 2.82 -20.07
N MET A 437 15.46 3.93 -19.58
CA MET A 437 14.15 4.40 -20.01
C MET A 437 14.30 5.37 -21.18
N HIS A 438 13.80 4.96 -22.35
CA HIS A 438 13.79 5.78 -23.56
C HIS A 438 12.41 6.41 -23.74
N TYR A 439 12.41 7.72 -24.00
CA TYR A 439 11.23 8.49 -24.34
C TYR A 439 11.45 9.10 -25.73
N ASP A 440 10.39 9.14 -26.52
CA ASP A 440 10.34 9.81 -27.82
C ASP A 440 9.10 10.69 -27.87
N ILE A 441 9.24 11.87 -27.26
CA ILE A 441 8.15 12.82 -27.06
C ILE A 441 8.37 14.01 -27.97
N ASN A 442 7.46 14.26 -28.89
CA ASN A 442 7.47 15.43 -29.74
C ASN A 442 6.26 16.31 -29.41
N LEU A 443 6.50 17.48 -28.80
CA LEU A 443 5.44 18.46 -28.49
C LEU A 443 5.57 19.74 -29.31
N ASP A 444 6.66 19.88 -30.08
CA ASP A 444 6.93 21.06 -30.86
C ASP A 444 6.49 20.78 -32.30
N GLY A 445 5.46 21.47 -32.78
CA GLY A 445 5.05 21.44 -34.19
C GLY A 445 6.03 22.13 -35.13
N SER A 446 7.34 22.14 -34.83
CA SER A 446 8.39 22.87 -35.56
C SER A 446 9.38 21.99 -36.33
N ASP A 447 9.28 20.66 -36.21
CA ASP A 447 10.11 19.72 -36.97
C ASP A 447 9.36 19.08 -38.15
N ALA A 448 8.24 19.67 -38.57
CA ALA A 448 7.87 19.58 -39.98
C ALA A 448 8.84 20.51 -40.72
N ASP A 449 9.98 19.95 -41.13
CA ASP A 449 10.68 20.51 -42.29
C ASP A 449 9.62 20.81 -43.35
N ASP A 450 9.69 22.01 -43.93
CA ASP A 450 8.90 22.47 -45.07
C ASP A 450 9.19 21.59 -46.32
N GLU A 451 9.00 20.28 -46.23
CA GLU A 451 8.78 19.43 -47.39
C GLU A 451 7.28 19.42 -47.62
N GLU A 452 6.87 20.05 -48.73
CA GLU A 452 5.54 19.99 -49.31
C GLU A 452 5.07 18.53 -49.38
N ALA A 453 4.43 18.04 -48.32
CA ALA A 453 3.76 16.75 -48.31
C ALA A 453 2.42 16.91 -49.03
N ASP A 454 2.23 16.12 -50.08
CA ASP A 454 0.96 15.97 -50.77
C ASP A 454 -0.17 15.70 -49.77
N ASP A 455 -1.31 16.35 -50.02
CA ASP A 455 -2.43 16.70 -49.13
C ASP A 455 -3.28 15.50 -48.59
N ASP A 456 -2.71 14.30 -48.41
CA ASP A 456 -3.47 13.08 -48.06
C ASP A 456 -3.15 12.46 -46.67
N ASP A 457 -2.12 12.92 -45.93
CA ASP A 457 -1.69 12.29 -44.65
C ASP A 457 -1.78 13.20 -43.39
N ALA A 458 -2.35 14.41 -43.48
CA ALA A 458 -2.31 15.43 -42.42
C ALA A 458 -3.15 15.12 -41.14
N ASP A 459 -3.95 14.05 -41.13
CA ASP A 459 -4.86 13.73 -40.01
C ASP A 459 -4.20 12.90 -38.89
N ASP A 460 -3.15 12.11 -39.15
CA ASP A 460 -2.55 11.19 -38.14
C ASP A 460 -1.59 11.92 -37.18
N ASP A 461 -0.74 12.80 -37.70
CA ASP A 461 0.29 13.49 -36.89
C ASP A 461 -0.32 14.50 -35.90
N SER A 462 -1.29 15.31 -36.33
CA SER A 462 -1.93 16.32 -35.46
C SER A 462 -2.67 15.71 -34.26
N GLN A 463 -3.17 14.48 -34.43
CA GLN A 463 -3.84 13.73 -33.37
C GLN A 463 -2.82 13.11 -32.39
N ALA A 464 -1.69 12.61 -32.89
CA ALA A 464 -0.59 12.07 -32.06
C ALA A 464 0.02 13.13 -31.10
N TYR A 465 0.19 14.38 -31.54
CA TYR A 465 0.69 15.49 -30.70
C TYR A 465 -0.19 15.73 -29.47
N ASN A 466 -1.51 15.64 -29.62
CA ASN A 466 -2.44 15.80 -28.51
C ASN A 466 -2.38 14.60 -27.54
N GLU A 467 -2.18 13.38 -28.06
CA GLU A 467 -2.12 12.16 -27.23
C GLU A 467 -0.91 12.12 -26.29
N GLN A 468 0.26 12.60 -26.74
CA GLN A 468 1.48 12.66 -25.91
C GLN A 468 1.38 13.72 -24.81
N GLU A 469 0.87 14.91 -25.10
CA GLU A 469 0.62 15.93 -24.07
C GLU A 469 -0.41 15.44 -23.04
N GLU A 470 -1.49 14.78 -23.50
CA GLU A 470 -2.47 14.14 -22.62
C GLU A 470 -1.86 13.04 -21.75
N ALA A 471 -0.92 12.26 -22.29
CA ALA A 471 -0.18 11.25 -21.54
C ALA A 471 0.68 11.90 -20.44
N LEU A 472 1.38 12.99 -20.74
CA LEU A 472 2.11 13.74 -19.72
C LEU A 472 1.17 14.30 -18.65
N LEU A 473 0.02 14.85 -19.07
CA LEU A 473 -0.99 15.39 -18.18
C LEU A 473 -1.60 14.30 -17.28
N PHE A 474 -1.76 13.08 -17.78
CA PHE A 474 -2.21 11.93 -17.00
C PHE A 474 -1.26 11.67 -15.81
N PHE A 475 0.06 11.58 -16.05
CA PHE A 475 1.02 11.39 -14.94
C PHE A 475 1.07 12.61 -14.01
N LEU A 476 0.88 13.83 -14.53
CA LEU A 476 0.83 15.03 -13.71
C LEU A 476 -0.33 14.96 -12.70
N LYS A 477 -1.51 14.59 -13.20
CA LYS A 477 -2.72 14.43 -12.40
C LYS A 477 -2.58 13.32 -11.38
N ASN A 478 -2.02 12.17 -11.76
CA ASN A 478 -1.95 11.00 -10.88
C ASN A 478 -0.81 11.07 -9.85
N ILE A 479 0.33 11.68 -10.18
CA ILE A 479 1.47 11.77 -9.25
C ILE A 479 1.37 13.01 -8.35
N PHE A 480 0.96 14.16 -8.90
CA PHE A 480 1.00 15.44 -8.19
C PHE A 480 -0.38 16.07 -7.92
N ALA A 481 -1.47 15.39 -8.32
CA ALA A 481 -2.84 15.90 -8.20
C ALA A 481 -3.06 17.27 -8.86
N LYS A 482 -2.28 17.63 -9.89
CA LYS A 482 -2.37 18.92 -10.59
C LYS A 482 -3.21 18.79 -11.85
N ASN A 483 -4.17 19.71 -12.03
CA ASN A 483 -5.15 19.62 -13.11
C ASN A 483 -4.61 19.98 -14.51
N ALA A 484 -3.58 20.82 -14.61
CA ALA A 484 -3.02 21.30 -15.86
C ALA A 484 -1.55 21.73 -15.70
N PHE A 485 -0.82 21.73 -16.81
CA PHE A 485 0.50 22.36 -16.89
C PHE A 485 0.36 23.89 -16.95
N MET A 486 1.36 24.59 -16.43
CA MET A 486 1.56 26.00 -16.75
C MET A 486 2.29 26.11 -18.09
N GLU A 487 2.18 27.27 -18.73
CA GLU A 487 2.81 27.56 -20.03
C GLU A 487 4.31 27.18 -20.04
N GLY A 488 4.71 26.42 -21.06
CA GLY A 488 6.09 25.94 -21.26
C GLY A 488 6.54 24.78 -20.37
N GLN A 489 5.75 24.33 -19.38
CA GLN A 489 6.14 23.21 -18.51
C GLN A 489 6.16 21.88 -19.27
N ALA A 490 5.12 21.58 -20.07
CA ALA A 490 5.01 20.33 -20.81
C ALA A 490 6.19 20.15 -21.78
N ALA A 491 6.46 21.17 -22.62
CA ALA A 491 7.61 21.19 -23.53
C ALA A 491 8.95 20.98 -22.79
N THR A 492 9.16 21.66 -21.66
CA THR A 492 10.39 21.50 -20.87
C THR A 492 10.53 20.06 -20.32
N ILE A 493 9.42 19.47 -19.85
CA ILE A 493 9.39 18.11 -19.33
C ILE A 493 9.70 17.10 -20.45
N ALA A 494 9.07 17.24 -21.62
CA ALA A 494 9.32 16.38 -22.77
C ALA A 494 10.81 16.33 -23.14
N GLN A 495 11.44 17.51 -23.25
CA GLN A 495 12.87 17.62 -23.55
C GLN A 495 13.75 16.93 -22.47
N LEU A 496 13.42 17.06 -21.19
CA LEU A 496 14.14 16.37 -20.10
C LEU A 496 13.96 14.85 -20.12
N LEU A 497 12.76 14.37 -20.47
CA LEU A 497 12.46 12.95 -20.57
C LEU A 497 13.19 12.31 -21.76
N ASN A 498 13.21 12.97 -22.91
CA ASN A 498 14.00 12.58 -24.10
C ASN A 498 15.52 12.57 -23.85
N GLY A 499 15.98 13.05 -22.68
CA GLY A 499 17.38 13.01 -22.28
C GLY A 499 18.19 14.26 -22.67
N ASN A 500 17.52 15.33 -23.10
CA ASN A 500 18.18 16.57 -23.49
C ASN A 500 18.59 17.43 -22.28
N ASN A 501 19.63 18.22 -22.44
CA ASN A 501 20.03 19.24 -21.47
C ASN A 501 19.19 20.50 -21.67
N VAL A 502 18.46 20.93 -20.63
CA VAL A 502 17.48 22.03 -20.75
C VAL A 502 17.81 23.18 -19.80
N LEU A 503 17.83 24.40 -20.33
CA LEU A 503 17.84 25.65 -19.53
C LEU A 503 16.44 26.25 -19.50
N HIS A 504 15.70 26.03 -18.41
CA HIS A 504 14.36 26.57 -18.25
C HIS A 504 14.38 27.93 -17.52
N ILE A 505 13.92 28.99 -18.20
CA ILE A 505 13.82 30.35 -17.63
C ILE A 505 12.35 30.72 -17.45
N SER A 506 11.96 30.97 -16.21
CA SER A 506 10.59 31.39 -15.86
C SER A 506 10.56 32.28 -14.62
N ALA A 507 9.46 33.01 -14.44
CA ALA A 507 9.28 33.88 -13.28
C ALA A 507 9.21 33.08 -11.96
N PRO A 508 9.52 33.67 -10.80
CA PRO A 508 9.29 33.00 -9.51
C PRO A 508 7.82 32.55 -9.35
N GLY A 509 7.59 31.38 -8.75
CA GLY A 509 6.24 30.85 -8.52
C GLY A 509 5.61 30.08 -9.69
N THR A 510 6.26 30.01 -10.85
CA THR A 510 5.77 29.29 -12.06
C THR A 510 5.96 27.77 -12.03
N GLY A 511 6.22 27.18 -10.86
CA GLY A 511 6.30 25.73 -10.71
C GLY A 511 7.61 25.07 -11.17
N LYS A 512 8.75 25.76 -11.21
CA LYS A 512 10.06 25.17 -11.59
C LYS A 512 10.40 23.84 -10.88
N SER A 513 10.11 23.74 -9.58
CA SER A 513 10.33 22.51 -8.82
C SER A 513 9.50 21.33 -9.33
N LEU A 514 8.28 21.59 -9.83
CA LEU A 514 7.40 20.55 -10.36
C LEU A 514 8.03 19.89 -11.59
N ILE A 515 8.63 20.67 -12.50
CA ILE A 515 9.31 20.15 -13.71
C ILE A 515 10.38 19.12 -13.32
N MET A 516 11.22 19.47 -12.34
CA MET A 516 12.31 18.59 -11.89
C MET A 516 11.78 17.35 -11.18
N LEU A 517 10.81 17.51 -10.27
CA LEU A 517 10.21 16.39 -9.54
C LEU A 517 9.44 15.46 -10.48
N TYR A 518 8.75 16.00 -11.48
CA TYR A 518 8.05 15.23 -12.50
C TYR A 518 9.05 14.37 -13.29
N ALA A 519 10.12 14.98 -13.83
CA ALA A 519 11.13 14.24 -14.58
C ALA A 519 11.82 13.16 -13.71
N ALA A 520 12.03 13.44 -12.42
CA ALA A 520 12.58 12.47 -11.48
C ALA A 520 11.64 11.28 -11.22
N MET A 521 10.34 11.54 -11.06
CA MET A 521 9.34 10.49 -10.82
C MET A 521 9.05 9.66 -12.06
N MET A 522 9.33 10.18 -13.26
CA MET A 522 9.16 9.52 -14.55
C MET A 522 10.43 8.77 -15.00
N LYS A 523 11.37 8.51 -14.09
CA LYS A 523 12.52 7.63 -14.38
C LYS A 523 12.65 6.62 -13.24
N PRO A 524 12.75 5.31 -13.52
CA PRO A 524 13.04 4.29 -12.50
C PRO A 524 14.52 4.33 -12.10
N ALA A 525 15.03 5.50 -11.71
CA ALA A 525 16.43 5.75 -11.41
C ALA A 525 16.61 6.82 -10.33
N TYR A 526 17.74 6.80 -9.65
CA TYR A 526 18.09 7.88 -8.72
C TYR A 526 18.22 9.22 -9.45
N SER A 527 17.48 10.21 -8.96
CA SER A 527 17.54 11.59 -9.45
C SER A 527 18.14 12.50 -8.41
N PHE A 528 19.21 13.21 -8.79
CA PHE A 528 19.90 14.15 -7.91
C PHE A 528 19.42 15.57 -8.16
N ILE A 529 18.78 16.17 -7.15
CA ILE A 529 18.30 17.55 -7.19
C ILE A 529 19.19 18.40 -6.28
N LEU A 530 19.81 19.43 -6.86
CA LEU A 530 20.70 20.35 -6.14
C LEU A 530 20.02 21.72 -5.93
N PRO A 531 19.24 21.90 -4.84
CA PRO A 531 18.61 23.18 -4.55
C PRO A 531 19.63 24.21 -4.06
N PRO A 532 19.45 25.51 -4.35
CA PRO A 532 20.40 26.54 -3.95
C PRO A 532 20.41 26.84 -2.44
N THR A 533 19.36 26.46 -1.71
CA THR A 533 19.24 26.70 -0.26
C THR A 533 18.50 25.57 0.45
N ILE A 534 18.76 25.44 1.76
CA ILE A 534 18.05 24.52 2.67
C ILE A 534 16.53 24.79 2.65
N ALA A 535 16.11 26.06 2.61
CA ALA A 535 14.69 26.43 2.63
C ALA A 535 13.93 25.95 1.38
N VAL A 536 14.56 26.02 0.21
CA VAL A 536 13.99 25.46 -1.03
C VAL A 536 13.88 23.94 -0.92
N MET A 537 14.90 23.28 -0.39
CA MET A 537 14.88 21.82 -0.17
C MET A 537 13.74 21.40 0.77
N LYS A 538 13.53 22.11 1.88
CA LYS A 538 12.40 21.90 2.80
C LYS A 538 11.05 21.99 2.08
N THR A 539 10.91 22.99 1.23
CA THR A 539 9.65 23.27 0.50
C THR A 539 9.37 22.17 -0.53
N GLN A 540 10.39 21.69 -1.23
CA GLN A 540 10.28 20.58 -2.18
C GLN A 540 9.90 19.27 -1.48
N PHE A 541 10.53 18.97 -0.36
CA PHE A 541 10.21 17.79 0.46
C PHE A 541 8.75 17.84 0.97
N GLN A 542 8.32 18.99 1.50
CA GLN A 542 6.93 19.17 1.91
C GLN A 542 5.94 19.03 0.74
N ALA A 543 6.33 19.41 -0.48
CA ALA A 543 5.49 19.22 -1.65
C ALA A 543 5.33 17.73 -2.02
N LEU A 544 6.41 16.94 -1.97
CA LEU A 544 6.35 15.48 -2.16
C LEU A 544 5.47 14.81 -1.10
N ARG A 545 5.68 15.15 0.18
CA ARG A 545 4.91 14.60 1.30
C ARG A 545 3.41 14.94 1.20
N ARG A 546 3.06 16.14 0.72
CA ARG A 546 1.66 16.50 0.45
C ARG A 546 1.02 15.65 -0.66
N CYS A 547 1.82 15.17 -1.61
CA CYS A 547 1.40 14.23 -2.66
C CYS A 547 1.49 12.76 -2.20
N LYS A 548 1.79 12.52 -0.93
CA LYS A 548 2.01 11.18 -0.36
C LYS A 548 3.07 10.39 -1.12
N ILE A 549 4.18 11.08 -1.39
CA ILE A 549 5.41 10.49 -1.89
C ILE A 549 6.38 10.46 -0.70
N ASP A 550 6.80 9.26 -0.29
CA ASP A 550 7.68 9.05 0.88
C ASP A 550 9.08 8.53 0.52
N ILE A 551 9.34 8.33 -0.77
CA ILE A 551 10.64 7.97 -1.34
C ILE A 551 11.47 9.23 -1.56
N ASP A 552 11.97 9.80 -0.48
CA ASP A 552 12.86 10.95 -0.55
C ASP A 552 13.95 10.91 0.51
N TYR A 553 15.16 11.24 0.07
CA TYR A 553 16.34 11.35 0.91
C TYR A 553 16.97 12.71 0.72
N TYR A 554 17.36 13.34 1.82
CA TYR A 554 18.17 14.54 1.78
C TYR A 554 19.52 14.28 2.46
N ILE A 555 20.57 14.83 1.88
CA ILE A 555 21.92 14.75 2.43
C ILE A 555 22.25 16.15 2.97
N ASN A 556 21.92 16.41 4.24
CA ASN A 556 22.25 17.67 4.90
C ASN A 556 22.42 17.50 6.42
N PRO A 557 23.61 17.84 6.99
CA PRO A 557 23.89 17.68 8.43
C PRO A 557 22.96 18.44 9.38
N VAL A 558 22.38 19.57 8.94
CA VAL A 558 21.52 20.42 9.76
C VAL A 558 20.08 19.91 9.76
N LEU A 559 19.62 19.36 8.64
CA LEU A 559 18.25 18.87 8.53
C LEU A 559 18.04 17.51 9.15
N GLN A 560 19.10 16.69 9.18
CA GLN A 560 19.13 15.41 9.90
C GLN A 560 18.84 15.55 11.40
N ASN A 561 18.81 16.78 11.93
CA ASN A 561 18.54 17.10 13.33
C ASN A 561 17.28 17.97 13.56
N SER A 562 16.67 18.56 12.52
CA SER A 562 15.70 19.67 12.67
C SER A 562 14.30 19.46 12.11
N TYR A 563 14.06 18.47 11.25
CA TYR A 563 12.68 17.94 11.05
C TYR A 563 12.24 16.98 12.17
N ASP A 564 13.15 16.74 13.11
CA ASP A 564 13.10 15.71 14.14
C ASP A 564 12.39 16.11 15.44
N ARG A 565 11.95 17.36 15.54
CA ARG A 565 11.34 17.91 16.76
C ARG A 565 9.92 18.40 16.59
N THR A 566 9.38 18.39 15.37
CA THR A 566 8.05 18.95 15.05
C THR A 566 7.08 17.95 14.43
N MET A 567 7.35 16.65 14.54
CA MET A 567 6.35 15.60 14.33
C MET A 567 6.48 14.58 15.43
#